data_AF-A0A5K0ZWK6-F1
#
_entry.id   AF-A0A5K0ZWK6-F1
#
_cell.length_a   1.000
_cell.length_b   1.000
_cell.length_c   1.000
_cell.angle_alpha   90.00
_cell.angle_beta   90.00
_cell.angle_gamma   90.00
#
_symmetry.space_group_name_H-M   'P 1'
#
loop_
_entity.id
_entity.type
_entity.pdbx_description
1 polymer ?
#
loop_
_entity_poly.entity_id
_entity_poly.type
_entity_poly.pdbx_seq_one_letter_code
_entity_poly.pdbx_strand_id
1 'polypeptide(L)' 'ELRRYRSEMASLGSLTEDGRNYELPQYSLKAVQEATNNFSVENKLGRGGFGPVYK' A
#
# COMPACT_ATOMS: atom_id res chain seq x y z
N GLU A 1 -6.12 -35.91 3.21
CA GLU A 1 -6.11 -35.28 1.87
C GLU A 1 -6.69 -33.86 1.86
N LEU A 2 -7.90 -33.63 2.40
CA LEU A 2 -8.53 -32.29 2.43
C LEU A 2 -7.70 -31.20 3.14
N ARG A 3 -6.97 -31.54 4.20
CA ARG A 3 -6.05 -30.61 4.90
C ARG A 3 -4.86 -30.21 4.04
N ARG A 4 -4.35 -31.11 3.20
CA ARG A 4 -3.25 -30.83 2.27
C ARG A 4 -3.72 -29.86 1.18
N TYR A 5 -4.91 -30.13 0.61
CA TYR A 5 -5.54 -29.25 -0.38
C TYR A 5 -5.79 -27.83 0.15
N ARG A 6 -6.29 -27.68 1.39
CA ARG A 6 -6.49 -26.36 2.01
C ARG A 6 -5.18 -25.59 2.20
N SER A 7 -4.08 -26.27 2.51
CA SER A 7 -2.75 -25.65 2.65
C SER A 7 -2.21 -25.18 1.30
N GLU A 8 -2.45 -25.95 0.24
CA GLU A 8 -1.96 -25.67 -1.12
C GLU A 8 -2.73 -24.52 -1.78
N MET A 9 -4.04 -24.42 -1.52
CA MET A 9 -4.87 -23.29 -1.95
C MET A 9 -4.52 -21.99 -1.22
N ALA A 10 -4.12 -22.07 0.05
CA ALA A 10 -3.65 -20.91 0.81
C ALA A 10 -2.33 -20.34 0.25
N SER A 11 -1.44 -21.20 -0.26
CA SER A 11 -0.22 -20.76 -0.94
C SER A 11 -0.47 -20.24 -2.36
N LEU A 12 -1.49 -20.74 -3.06
CA LEU A 12 -1.91 -20.24 -4.39
C LEU A 12 -2.48 -18.82 -4.34
N GLY A 13 -3.11 -18.41 -3.22
CA GLY A 13 -3.62 -17.05 -3.00
C GLY A 13 -2.53 -15.97 -2.88
N SER A 14 -1.26 -16.38 -2.80
CA SER A 14 -0.08 -15.51 -2.79
C SER A 14 0.52 -15.28 -4.19
N LEU A 15 -0.03 -15.89 -5.25
CA LEU A 15 0.54 -15.89 -6.60
C LEU A 15 -0.14 -14.88 -7.55
N THR A 16 -0.42 -13.67 -7.11
CA THR A 16 -0.80 -12.60 -8.04
C THR A 16 0.37 -12.33 -9.00
N GLU A 17 0.18 -12.79 -10.25
CA GLU A 17 0.87 -12.72 -11.56
C GLU A 17 2.36 -12.33 -11.73
N ASP A 18 3.12 -11.90 -10.73
CA ASP A 18 4.57 -11.62 -10.92
C ASP A 18 5.48 -12.17 -9.81
N GLY A 19 4.98 -12.94 -8.85
CA GLY A 19 5.80 -13.69 -7.86
C GLY A 19 6.78 -12.86 -7.00
N ARG A 20 6.89 -11.56 -7.26
CA ARG A 20 7.61 -10.58 -6.49
C ARG A 20 6.65 -10.18 -5.39
N ASN A 21 6.93 -10.67 -4.18
CA ASN A 21 6.51 -9.95 -2.98
C ASN A 21 7.12 -8.55 -3.07
N TYR A 22 6.41 -7.61 -3.71
CA TYR A 22 6.72 -6.21 -3.58
C TYR A 22 6.34 -5.85 -2.17
N GLU A 23 7.30 -5.96 -1.26
CA GLU A 23 7.19 -5.29 0.02
C GLU A 23 6.98 -3.81 -0.28
N LEU A 24 5.76 -3.33 -0.08
CA LEU A 24 5.47 -1.92 -0.20
C LEU A 24 6.33 -1.19 0.83
N PRO A 25 7.01 -0.10 0.44
CA PRO A 25 7.75 0.70 1.40
C PRO A 25 6.83 1.13 2.55
N GLN A 26 7.23 0.81 3.78
CA GLN A 26 6.49 1.19 4.98
C GLN A 26 7.02 2.52 5.49
N TYR A 27 6.12 3.47 5.71
CA TYR A 27 6.44 4.77 6.28
C TYR A 27 5.65 4.99 7.57
N SER A 28 6.27 5.64 8.55
CA SER A 28 5.55 6.10 9.73
C SER A 28 4.65 7.28 9.38
N LEU A 29 3.56 7.47 10.12
CA LEU A 29 2.70 8.64 9.95
C LEU A 29 3.49 9.94 10.14
N LYS A 30 4.46 9.95 11.07
CA LYS A 30 5.34 11.11 11.30
C LYS A 30 6.15 11.48 10.04
N ALA A 31 6.69 10.49 9.33
CA ALA A 31 7.42 10.73 8.09
C ALA A 31 6.51 11.36 7.02
N VAL A 32 5.26 10.89 6.91
CA VAL A 32 4.27 11.47 5.98
C VAL A 32 3.91 12.90 6.37
N GLN A 33 3.75 13.19 7.66
CA GLN A 33 3.50 14.54 8.16
C GLN A 33 4.67 15.47 7.84
N GLU A 34 5.90 15.05 8.09
CA GLU A 34 7.09 15.85 7.79
C GLU A 34 7.22 16.13 6.27
N ALA A 35 7.06 15.10 5.44
CA ALA A 35 7.13 15.24 3.98
C ALA A 35 6.09 16.23 3.42
N THR A 36 4.87 16.21 3.95
CA THR A 36 3.78 17.08 3.50
C THR A 36 3.73 18.44 4.20
N ASN A 37 4.68 18.73 5.10
CA ASN A 37 4.63 19.88 6.03
C ASN A 37 3.27 19.95 6.76
N ASN A 38 2.95 18.86 7.47
CA ASN A 38 1.71 18.63 8.19
C ASN A 38 0.46 18.86 7.32
N PHE A 39 0.46 18.31 6.09
CA PHE A 39 -0.62 18.47 5.11
C PHE A 39 -0.95 19.94 4.79
N SER A 40 0.08 20.80 4.71
CA SER A 40 -0.09 22.21 4.35
C SER A 40 -0.81 22.35 3.00
N VAL A 41 -1.73 23.32 2.93
CA VAL A 41 -2.44 23.66 1.68
C VAL A 41 -1.49 24.10 0.58
N GLU A 42 -0.36 24.71 0.94
CA GLU A 42 0.69 25.11 -0.01
C GLU A 42 1.34 23.92 -0.74
N ASN A 43 1.33 22.75 -0.11
CA ASN A 43 1.82 21.50 -0.69
C ASN A 43 0.72 20.70 -1.39
N LYS A 44 -0.53 21.20 -1.44
CA LYS A 44 -1.61 20.49 -2.12
C LYS A 44 -1.46 20.64 -3.64
N LEU A 45 -1.31 19.52 -4.32
CA LEU A 45 -1.25 19.45 -5.78
C LEU A 45 -2.65 19.47 -6.41
N GLY A 46 -3.66 18.94 -5.72
CA GLY A 46 -5.02 18.91 -6.23
C GLY A 46 -6.01 18.09 -5.39
N ARG A 47 -7.21 17.88 -5.94
CA ARG A 47 -8.21 16.94 -5.41
C ARG A 47 -8.92 16.22 -6.56
N GLY A 48 -9.20 14.94 -6.39
CA GLY A 48 -10.00 14.12 -7.32
C GLY A 48 -10.92 13.15 -6.59
N GLY A 49 -11.47 12.17 -7.30
CA GLY A 49 -12.35 11.14 -6.71
C GLY A 49 -11.71 10.30 -5.60
N PHE A 50 -10.38 10.32 -5.51
CA PHE A 50 -9.59 9.61 -4.51
C PHE A 50 -9.14 10.51 -3.33
N GLY A 51 -9.57 11.78 -3.31
CA GLY A 51 -9.22 12.74 -2.25
C GLY A 51 -8.12 13.73 -2.63
N PRO A 52 -7.53 14.43 -1.63
CA PRO A 52 -6.46 15.41 -1.85
C PRO A 52 -5.11 14.74 -2.10
N VAL A 53 -4.29 15.37 -2.94
CA VAL A 53 -2.91 14.93 -3.24
C VAL A 53 -1.94 16.02 -2.80
N TYR A 54 -0.87 15.64 -2.12
CA TYR A 54 0.19 16.54 -1.63
C TYR A 54 1.54 16.17 -2.26
N LYS A 55 2.41 17.17 -2.48
CA LYS A 55 3.82 16.98 -2.85
C LYS A 55 4.69 16.61 -1.66
#